data_AF-A0A0L0VTY9-F1
#
_entry.id   AF-A0A0L0VTY9-F1
#
_cell.length_a   1.000
_cell.length_b   1.000
_cell.length_c   1.000
_cell.angle_alpha   90.00
_cell.angle_beta   90.00
_cell.angle_gamma   90.00
#
_symmetry.space_group_name_H-M   'P 1'
#
loop_
_entity.id
_entity.type
_entity.pdbx_description
1 polymer ?
#
loop_
_entity_poly.entity_id
_entity_poly.type
_entity_poly.pdbx_seq_one_letter_code
_entity_poly.pdbx_strand_id
1 'polypeptide(L)' 'MRDPTELSYRLKMLTGVLEVGLFCGMAEEAYFGNLDGIVTIRSKNGNTRKMSVEEGKAKIQSNGHQPQSSTQA' A
#
# COMPACT_ATOMS: atom_id res chain seq x y z
N MET A 1 -7.41 18.95 15.90
CA MET A 1 -6.15 18.77 15.15
C MET A 1 -6.49 18.08 13.84
N ARG A 2 -6.09 18.63 12.69
CA ARG A 2 -6.38 18.05 11.36
C ARG A 2 -5.12 17.65 10.57
N ASP A 3 -3.93 17.93 11.10
CA ASP A 3 -2.67 17.54 10.49
C ASP A 3 -2.11 16.28 11.21
N PRO A 4 -2.10 15.11 10.55
CA PRO A 4 -1.58 13.88 11.13
C PRO A 4 -0.06 13.94 11.37
N THR A 5 0.68 14.79 10.65
CA THR A 5 2.13 14.96 10.81
C THR A 5 2.44 15.67 12.13
N GLU A 6 1.78 16.80 12.36
CA GLU A 6 1.89 17.54 13.63
C GLU A 6 1.42 16.71 14.83
N LEU A 7 0.36 15.92 14.65
CA LEU A 7 -0.10 14.97 15.68
C LEU A 7 0.96 13.92 15.99
N SER A 8 1.54 13.29 14.97
CA SER A 8 2.60 12.28 15.13
C SER A 8 3.79 12.85 15.90
N TYR A 9 4.23 14.06 15.54
CA TYR A 9 5.31 14.77 16.24
C TYR A 9 5.00 14.99 17.72
N ARG A 10 3.83 15.55 18.03
CA ARG A 10 3.44 15.80 19.44
C ARG A 10 3.34 14.53 20.27
N LEU A 11 2.82 13.45 19.70
CA LEU A 11 2.72 12.15 20.39
C LEU A 11 4.10 11.57 20.68
N LYS A 12 5.04 11.66 19.72
CA LYS A 12 6.41 11.17 19.87
C LYS A 12 7.20 11.90 20.97
N MET A 13 6.81 13.13 21.31
CA MET A 13 7.44 13.92 22.37
C MET A 13 6.99 13.53 23.79
N LEU A 14 5.94 12.72 23.94
CA LEU A 14 5.47 12.28 25.25
C LEU A 14 6.41 11.25 25.86
N THR A 15 6.77 11.44 27.13
CA THR A 15 7.63 10.49 27.85
C THR A 15 6.97 9.11 27.93
N GLY A 16 7.72 8.06 27.60
CA GLY A 16 7.22 6.69 27.58
C GLY A 16 6.51 6.26 26.30
N VAL A 17 6.29 7.16 25.32
CA VAL A 17 5.83 6.75 23.99
C VAL A 17 7.01 6.21 23.20
N LEU A 18 6.95 4.91 22.88
CA LEU A 18 7.95 4.25 22.05
C LEU A 18 7.79 4.65 20.58
N GLU A 19 6.62 4.36 20.00
CA GLU A 19 6.33 4.60 18.59
C GLU A 19 4.88 5.04 18.37
N VAL A 20 4.63 5.71 17.25
CA VAL A 20 3.30 6.13 16.82
C VAL A 20 3.01 5.50 15.46
N GLY A 21 1.87 4.83 15.33
CA GLY A 21 1.46 4.17 14.08
C GLY A 21 1.02 5.11 12.95
N LEU A 22 1.47 6.37 12.96
CA LEU A 22 1.12 7.38 11.96
C LEU A 22 2.22 7.45 10.89
N PHE A 23 1.96 6.84 9.74
CA PHE A 23 2.87 6.81 8.60
C PHE A 23 2.58 7.99 7.66
N CYS A 24 3.13 9.17 7.97
CA CYS A 24 2.93 10.39 7.20
C CYS A 24 4.04 10.55 6.13
N GLY A 25 3.67 10.65 4.85
CA GLY A 25 4.60 10.90 3.74
C GLY A 25 5.49 9.70 3.33
N MET A 26 5.28 8.53 3.94
CA MET A 26 6.12 7.33 3.74
C MET A 26 5.62 6.40 2.63
N ALA A 27 4.30 6.28 2.42
CA ALA A 27 3.75 5.40 1.40
C ALA A 27 3.91 6.01 0.00
N GLU A 28 4.59 5.31 -0.90
CA GLU A 28 4.74 5.71 -2.30
C GLU A 28 3.54 5.28 -3.17
N GLU A 29 3.00 4.10 -2.89
CA GLU A 29 1.82 3.53 -3.54
C GLU A 29 0.98 2.77 -2.51
N ALA A 30 -0.35 2.77 -2.67
CA ALA A 30 -1.29 1.99 -1.86
C ALA A 30 -2.21 1.18 -2.77
N TYR A 31 -2.27 -0.14 -2.53
CA TYR A 31 -3.05 -1.09 -3.32
C TYR A 31 -4.27 -1.55 -2.50
N PHE A 32 -5.46 -1.37 -3.06
CA PHE A 32 -6.74 -1.73 -2.44
C PHE A 32 -7.43 -2.79 -3.28
N GLY A 33 -7.52 -4.02 -2.75
CA GLY A 33 -8.32 -5.08 -3.36
C GLY A 33 -9.81 -4.83 -3.16
N ASN A 34 -10.58 -4.86 -4.25
CA ASN A 34 -12.03 -4.66 -4.23
C ASN A 34 -12.76 -5.99 -4.46
N LEU A 35 -14.05 -6.03 -4.08
CA LEU A 35 -14.88 -7.24 -4.19
C LEU A 35 -15.10 -7.70 -5.64
N ASP A 36 -15.00 -6.79 -6.60
CA ASP A 36 -15.12 -7.06 -8.04
C ASP A 36 -13.84 -7.66 -8.65
N GLY A 37 -12.81 -7.93 -7.83
CA GLY A 37 -11.51 -8.44 -8.27
C GLY A 37 -10.59 -7.37 -8.86
N ILE A 38 -11.01 -6.10 -8.89
CA ILE A 38 -10.18 -4.98 -9.36
C ILE A 38 -9.30 -4.48 -8.21
N VAL A 39 -8.04 -4.19 -8.49
CA VAL A 39 -7.15 -3.49 -7.55
C VAL A 39 -7.14 -2.01 -7.87
N THR A 40 -7.52 -1.17 -6.91
CA THR A 40 -7.33 0.28 -7.00
C THR A 40 -5.95 0.63 -6.45
N ILE A 41 -5.16 1.38 -7.20
CA ILE A 41 -3.80 1.76 -6.84
C ILE A 41 -3.73 3.28 -6.73
N ARG A 42 -3.32 3.80 -5.59
CA ARG A 42 -3.15 5.22 -5.34
C ARG A 42 -1.68 5.54 -5.09
N SER A 43 -1.15 6.47 -5.87
CA SER A 43 0.23 6.94 -5.79
C SER A 43 0.35 8.17 -4.90
N LYS A 44 1.54 8.39 -4.32
CA LYS A 44 1.87 9.57 -3.50
C LYS A 44 1.65 10.90 -4.22
N ASN A 45 1.80 10.93 -5.54
CA ASN A 45 1.55 12.12 -6.36
C ASN A 45 0.04 12.39 -6.62
N GLY A 46 -0.86 11.62 -6.02
CA GLY A 46 -2.31 11.79 -6.17
C GLY A 46 -2.92 11.00 -7.34
N ASN A 47 -2.10 10.34 -8.17
CA ASN A 47 -2.63 9.52 -9.26
C ASN A 47 -3.37 8.30 -8.71
N THR A 48 -4.52 7.99 -9.32
CA THR A 48 -5.30 6.79 -9.02
C THR A 48 -5.50 5.99 -10.30
N ARG A 49 -5.18 4.70 -10.27
CA ARG A 49 -5.37 3.77 -11.39
C ARG A 49 -6.05 2.49 -10.91
N LYS A 50 -6.69 1.78 -11.84
CA LYS A 50 -7.28 0.45 -11.60
C LYS A 50 -6.46 -0.60 -12.35
N MET A 51 -6.41 -1.80 -11.80
CA MET A 51 -5.75 -2.96 -12.40
C MET A 51 -6.68 -4.16 -12.33
N SER A 52 -6.90 -4.83 -13.45
CA SER A 52 -7.64 -6.09 -13.49
C SER A 52 -6.74 -7.28 -13.11
N VAL A 53 -7.38 -8.43 -12.85
CA VAL A 53 -6.67 -9.68 -12.57
C VAL A 53 -5.80 -10.10 -13.76
N GLU A 54 -6.30 -9.93 -14.98
CA GLU A 54 -5.61 -10.28 -16.23
C GLU A 54 -4.38 -9.40 -16.44
N GLU A 55 -4.52 -8.09 -16.25
CA GLU A 55 -3.41 -7.12 -16.34
C GLU A 55 -2.33 -7.42 -15.28
N GLY A 56 -2.74 -7.77 -14.07
CA GLY A 56 -1.83 -8.18 -13.00
C GLY A 56 -1.05 -9.44 -13.37
N LYS A 57 -1.72 -10.47 -13.89
CA LYS A 57 -1.09 -11.73 -14.34
C LYS A 57 -0.09 -11.48 -15.48
N ALA A 58 -0.43 -10.64 -16.45
CA ALA A 58 0.45 -10.31 -17.57
C ALA A 58 1.75 -9.61 -17.11
N LYS A 59 1.66 -8.69 -16.13
CA LYS A 59 2.84 -7.97 -15.59
C LYS A 59 3.79 -8.85 -14.79
N ILE A 60 3.29 -9.90 -14.14
CA ILE A 60 4.14 -10.86 -13.42
C ILE A 60 4.97 -11.69 -14.42
N GLN A 61 4.36 -12.09 -15.53
CA GLN A 61 5.02 -12.89 -16.57
C GLN A 61 6.11 -12.10 -17.31
N SER A 62 5.92 -10.78 -17.50
CA SER A 62 6.93 -9.92 -18.15
C SER A 62 8.13 -9.61 -17.27
N ASN A 63 7.99 -9.66 -15.93
CA ASN A 63 9.05 -9.29 -14.99
C ASN A 63 9.84 -10.49 -14.42
N GLY A 64 9.71 -11.68 -15.00
CA GLY A 64 10.63 -12.81 -14.75
C GLY A 64 10.60 -13.41 -13.35
N HIS A 65 9.62 -13.08 -12.50
CA HIS A 65 9.42 -13.77 -11.22
C HIS A 65 8.20 -14.69 -11.34
N GLN A 66 8.43 -15.96 -11.70
CA GLN A 66 7.39 -16.98 -11.70
C GLN A 66 6.86 -17.15 -10.26
N PRO A 67 5.55 -16.95 -10.00
CA PRO A 67 4.97 -17.37 -8.74
C PRO A 67 4.99 -18.90 -8.71
N GLN A 68 5.75 -19.49 -7.79
CA GLN A 68 5.72 -20.93 -7.58
C GLN A 68 4.30 -21.32 -7.16
N SER A 69 3.61 -22.06 -8.03
CA SER A 69 2.32 -22.66 -7.76
C SER A 69 2.51 -23.85 -6.81
N SER A 70 2.52 -23.62 -5.50
CA SER A 70 2.32 -24.70 -4.53
C SER A 70 0.83 -25.00 -4.41
N THR A 71 0.26 -25.58 -5.46
CA THR A 71 -0.89 -26.47 -5.34
C THR A 71 -0.37 -27.87 -5.62
N GLN A 72 0.03 -28.59 -4.57
CA GLN A 72 0.03 -30.04 -4.59
C GLN A 72 -0.82 -30.50 -3.41
N ALA A 73 -1.67 -31.48 -3.74
CA ALA A 73 -2.73 -32.06 -2.94
C ALA A 73 -2.23 -32.78 -1.68
#